data_AF-A0A8J9UDM9-F1
#
_entry.id   AF-A0A8J9UDM9-F1
#
_cell.length_a   1.000
_cell.length_b   1.000
_cell.length_c   1.000
_cell.angle_alpha   90.00
_cell.angle_beta   90.00
_cell.angle_gamma   90.00
#
_symmetry.space_group_name_H-M   'P 1'
#
loop_
_entity.id
_entity.type
_entity.pdbx_description
1 polymer ?
#
loop_
_entity_poly.entity_id
_entity_poly.type
_entity_poly.pdbx_seq_one_letter_code
_entity_poly.pdbx_strand_id
1 'polypeptide(L)'
;MEGIGVIMPIENEMTKPQEFLGCPGVLNIAMTAVVALYAFVGFCGYLSFGEEVRGSLTLNLPKDEILAQSAKILVACVMVLSYALIFYVPVDVVWRLIQDRVPARSHRWSVAALRLFGTLFTVGLACAIPRLELFMELVGAVCLSIMGLSLPAIVETVWRWGKDLGPFYWILWKNCLIVFFSLVALVSGVTFSIKSMIDTL
;
A
#
# COMPACT_ATOMS: atom_id res chain seq x y z
N MET A 1 0.96 -2.52 -1.63
CA MET A 1 0.44 -1.59 -2.66
C MET A 1 1.37 -0.44 -2.98
N GLU A 2 2.44 -0.22 -2.21
CA GLU A 2 3.32 0.96 -2.38
C GLU A 2 4.16 0.95 -3.67
N GLY A 3 4.26 -0.19 -4.36
CA GLY A 3 5.09 -0.33 -5.56
C GLY A 3 4.43 0.04 -6.89
N ILE A 4 3.10 -0.03 -7.03
CA ILE A 4 2.46 -0.07 -8.36
C ILE A 4 2.75 1.19 -9.19
N GLY A 5 2.72 2.37 -8.56
CA GLY A 5 3.03 3.64 -9.23
C GLY A 5 4.51 3.88 -9.52
N VAL A 6 5.41 3.12 -8.88
CA VAL A 6 6.87 3.28 -9.01
C VAL A 6 7.52 2.15 -9.80
N ILE A 7 6.81 1.06 -10.09
CA ILE A 7 7.34 -0.07 -10.86
C ILE A 7 7.84 0.37 -12.24
N MET A 8 7.04 1.15 -13.00
CA MET A 8 7.45 1.59 -14.35
C MET A 8 8.67 2.53 -14.33
N PRO A 9 8.75 3.55 -13.45
CA PRO A 9 9.97 4.32 -13.28
C PRO A 9 11.18 3.46 -12.89
N ILE A 10 11.02 2.52 -11.97
CA ILE A 10 12.12 1.63 -11.55
C ILE A 10 12.60 0.77 -12.71
N GLU A 11 11.67 0.18 -13.47
CA GLU A 11 11.99 -0.61 -14.67
C GLU A 11 12.76 0.23 -15.70
N ASN A 12 12.35 1.48 -15.94
CA ASN A 12 13.01 2.39 -16.87
C ASN A 12 14.44 2.79 -16.45
N GLU A 13 14.72 2.81 -15.14
CA GLU A 13 16.05 3.14 -14.61
C GLU A 13 16.99 1.92 -14.51
N MET A 14 16.52 0.72 -14.82
CA MET A 14 17.37 -0.48 -14.82
C MET A 14 18.28 -0.53 -16.04
N THR A 15 19.53 -0.96 -15.85
CA THR A 15 20.47 -1.23 -16.96
C THR A 15 19.91 -2.23 -17.98
N LYS A 16 19.07 -3.17 -17.51
CA LYS A 16 18.40 -4.19 -18.33
C LYS A 16 16.92 -4.32 -17.96
N PRO A 17 16.02 -3.50 -18.53
CA PRO A 17 14.60 -3.52 -18.19
C PRO A 17 13.92 -4.86 -18.51
N GLN A 18 14.35 -5.55 -19.57
CA GLN A 18 13.73 -6.83 -19.98
C GLN A 18 13.89 -7.97 -18.96
N GLU A 19 14.90 -7.88 -18.07
CA GLU A 19 15.13 -8.86 -17.01
C GLU A 19 14.27 -8.57 -15.75
N PHE A 20 13.48 -7.48 -15.72
CA PHE A 20 12.67 -7.10 -14.57
C PHE A 20 11.56 -8.12 -14.26
N LEU A 21 10.79 -8.52 -15.30
CA LEU A 21 9.69 -9.48 -15.22
C LEU A 21 10.08 -10.92 -15.61
N GLY A 22 11.35 -11.19 -15.93
CA GLY A 22 11.81 -12.52 -16.36
C GLY A 22 11.65 -13.61 -15.28
N CYS A 23 12.04 -14.84 -15.59
CA CYS A 23 12.16 -15.94 -14.61
C CYS A 23 13.60 -16.48 -14.62
N PRO A 24 14.43 -16.24 -13.57
CA PRO A 24 14.15 -15.49 -12.34
C PRO A 24 14.45 -13.99 -12.51
N GLY A 25 13.41 -13.17 -12.58
CA GLY A 25 13.50 -11.72 -12.74
C GLY A 25 13.64 -11.00 -11.42
N VAL A 26 14.13 -9.77 -11.49
CA VAL A 26 14.42 -8.93 -10.31
C VAL A 26 13.18 -8.77 -9.43
N LEU A 27 12.01 -8.57 -10.03
CA LEU A 27 10.76 -8.40 -9.29
C LEU A 27 10.40 -9.66 -8.48
N ASN A 28 10.50 -10.85 -9.08
CA ASN A 28 10.12 -12.09 -8.41
C ASN A 28 11.07 -12.44 -7.26
N ILE A 29 12.37 -12.24 -7.45
CA ILE A 29 13.38 -12.44 -6.40
C ILE A 29 13.14 -11.47 -5.25
N ALA A 30 12.95 -10.18 -5.54
CA ALA A 30 12.70 -9.16 -4.53
C ALA A 30 11.41 -9.46 -3.73
N MET A 31 10.32 -9.79 -4.42
CA MET A 31 9.05 -10.13 -3.76
C MET A 31 9.18 -11.38 -2.90
N THR A 32 9.88 -12.41 -3.37
CA THR A 32 10.12 -13.64 -2.59
C THR A 32 10.93 -13.34 -1.33
N ALA A 33 11.98 -12.53 -1.44
CA ALA A 33 12.80 -12.13 -0.29
C ALA A 33 11.98 -11.34 0.75
N VAL A 34 11.13 -10.40 0.29
CA VAL A 34 10.26 -9.61 1.17
C VAL A 34 9.24 -10.50 1.88
N VAL A 35 8.58 -11.41 1.16
CA VAL A 35 7.61 -12.35 1.75
C VAL A 35 8.28 -13.25 2.78
N ALA A 36 9.47 -13.79 2.47
CA ALA A 36 10.22 -14.63 3.41
C ALA A 36 10.61 -13.85 4.68
N LEU A 37 11.07 -12.61 4.54
CA LEU A 37 11.43 -11.75 5.67
C LEU A 37 10.21 -11.43 6.55
N TYR A 38 9.08 -11.05 5.94
CA TYR A 38 7.86 -10.75 6.68
C TYR A 38 7.28 -11.99 7.37
N ALA A 39 7.30 -13.14 6.70
CA ALA A 39 6.87 -14.40 7.30
C ALA A 39 7.77 -14.78 8.49
N PHE A 40 9.09 -14.64 8.36
CA PHE A 40 10.03 -14.91 9.44
C PHE A 40 9.81 -13.99 10.64
N VAL A 41 9.74 -12.68 10.43
CA VAL A 41 9.52 -11.70 11.50
C VAL A 41 8.15 -11.89 12.16
N GLY A 42 7.11 -12.14 11.36
CA GLY A 42 5.76 -12.41 11.86
C GLY A 42 5.70 -13.68 12.72
N PHE A 43 6.33 -14.76 12.24
CA PHE A 43 6.40 -16.03 12.97
C PHE A 43 7.17 -15.91 14.29
N CYS A 44 8.37 -15.31 14.27
CA CYS A 44 9.14 -15.06 15.49
C CYS A 44 8.45 -14.09 16.46
N GLY A 45 7.73 -13.09 15.94
CA GLY A 45 6.91 -12.17 16.73
C GLY A 45 5.79 -12.92 17.46
N TYR A 46 5.06 -13.79 16.76
CA TYR A 46 4.00 -14.58 17.36
C TYR A 46 4.53 -15.57 18.42
N LEU A 47 5.66 -16.23 18.17
CA LEU A 47 6.28 -17.12 19.17
C LEU A 47 6.71 -16.38 20.44
N SER A 48 7.09 -15.10 20.34
CA SER A 48 7.55 -14.31 21.47
C SER A 48 6.40 -13.79 22.35
N PHE A 49 5.27 -13.38 21.73
CA PHE A 49 4.17 -12.70 22.43
C PHE A 49 2.90 -13.55 22.60
N GLY A 50 2.81 -14.69 21.90
CA GLY A 50 1.66 -15.60 21.99
C GLY A 50 0.32 -14.93 21.64
N GLU A 51 -0.71 -15.24 22.42
CA GLU A 51 -2.08 -14.71 22.20
C GLU A 51 -2.25 -13.23 22.61
N GLU A 52 -1.29 -12.65 23.34
CA GLU A 52 -1.35 -11.25 23.77
C GLU A 52 -0.85 -10.26 22.69
N VAL A 53 -0.53 -10.75 21.48
CA VAL A 53 -0.01 -9.92 20.40
C VAL A 53 -1.05 -8.88 19.96
N ARG A 54 -0.70 -7.61 20.11
CA ARG A 54 -1.42 -6.47 19.53
C ARG A 54 -1.09 -6.39 18.04
N GLY A 55 -1.97 -5.85 17.22
CA GLY A 55 -1.73 -5.89 15.78
C GLY A 55 -0.77 -4.85 15.20
N SER A 56 0.06 -4.23 16.05
CA SER A 56 1.36 -3.74 15.59
C SER A 56 2.49 -4.33 16.43
N LEU A 57 3.58 -4.73 15.78
CA LEU A 57 4.75 -5.29 16.45
C LEU A 57 5.36 -4.29 17.46
N THR A 58 5.35 -3.00 17.12
CA THR A 58 5.91 -1.95 17.98
C THR A 58 5.10 -1.73 19.26
N LEU A 59 3.80 -2.05 19.26
CA LEU A 59 2.94 -1.96 20.45
C LEU A 59 3.22 -3.08 21.47
N ASN A 60 3.78 -4.20 21.04
CA ASN A 60 4.08 -5.36 21.89
C ASN A 60 5.46 -5.29 22.55
N LEU A 61 6.38 -4.52 21.97
CA LEU A 61 7.73 -4.35 22.51
C LEU A 61 7.70 -3.84 23.97
N PRO A 62 8.47 -4.45 24.90
CA PRO A 62 8.49 -4.04 26.31
C PRO A 62 8.96 -2.60 26.47
N LYS A 63 8.56 -1.96 27.56
CA LYS A 63 8.91 -0.56 27.84
C LYS A 63 10.21 -0.41 28.63
N ASP A 64 10.55 -1.41 29.43
CA ASP A 64 11.63 -1.33 30.40
C ASP A 64 12.99 -1.74 29.81
N GLU A 65 13.00 -2.36 28.63
CA GLU A 65 14.22 -2.81 27.96
C GLU A 65 14.79 -1.77 26.99
N ILE A 66 16.08 -1.46 27.16
CA ILE A 66 16.79 -0.48 26.32
C ILE A 66 16.82 -0.90 24.85
N LEU A 67 16.94 -2.21 24.57
CA LEU A 67 16.97 -2.74 23.20
C LEU A 67 15.61 -2.58 22.49
N ALA A 68 14.50 -2.79 23.22
CA ALA A 68 13.17 -2.60 22.68
C ALA A 68 12.88 -1.11 22.40
N GLN A 69 13.39 -0.22 23.25
CA GLN A 69 13.26 1.22 23.03
C GLN A 69 14.09 1.72 21.86
N SER A 70 15.33 1.23 21.68
CA SER A 70 16.14 1.60 20.52
C SER A 70 15.49 1.16 19.21
N ALA A 71 14.90 -0.04 19.16
CA ALA A 71 14.11 -0.51 18.02
C ALA A 71 12.89 0.39 17.74
N LYS A 72 12.13 0.79 18.76
CA LYS A 72 11.00 1.73 18.60
C LYS A 72 11.44 3.06 18.00
N ILE A 73 12.57 3.62 18.47
CA ILE A 73 13.12 4.88 17.95
C ILE A 73 13.52 4.71 16.48
N LEU A 74 14.19 3.61 16.13
CA LEU A 74 14.55 3.31 14.74
C LEU A 74 13.32 3.21 13.83
N VAL A 75 12.26 2.52 14.28
CA VAL A 75 11.00 2.45 13.53
C VAL A 75 10.38 3.84 13.37
N ALA A 76 10.36 4.67 14.42
CA ALA A 76 9.86 6.04 14.33
C ALA A 76 10.66 6.88 13.33
N CYS A 77 12.00 6.78 13.34
CA CYS A 77 12.85 7.45 12.35
C CYS A 77 12.53 7.01 10.92
N VAL A 78 12.41 5.70 10.68
CA VAL A 78 12.05 5.16 9.36
C VAL A 78 10.69 5.69 8.92
N MET A 79 9.68 5.70 9.80
CA MET A 79 8.34 6.22 9.46
C MET A 79 8.36 7.70 9.06
N VAL A 80 9.12 8.55 9.77
CA VAL A 80 9.25 9.98 9.43
C VAL A 80 9.90 10.16 8.06
N LEU A 81 10.96 9.41 7.78
CA LEU A 81 11.65 9.48 6.48
C LEU A 81 10.76 8.95 5.34
N SER A 82 10.05 7.84 5.56
CA SER A 82 9.13 7.27 4.57
C SER A 82 7.94 8.17 4.28
N TYR A 83 7.43 8.91 5.27
CA TYR A 83 6.32 9.84 5.06
C TYR A 83 6.66 10.89 3.98
N ALA A 84 7.88 11.42 3.97
CA ALA A 84 8.30 12.40 2.97
C ALA A 84 8.24 11.83 1.53
N LEU A 85 8.59 10.55 1.36
CA LEU A 85 8.58 9.86 0.07
C LEU A 85 7.14 9.51 -0.36
N ILE A 86 6.35 8.94 0.55
CA ILE A 86 4.98 8.50 0.24
C ILE A 86 4.07 9.71 -0.03
N PHE A 87 4.26 10.80 0.71
CA PHE A 87 3.46 12.03 0.55
C PHE A 87 3.82 12.83 -0.70
N TYR A 88 4.98 12.61 -1.31
CA TYR A 88 5.37 13.28 -2.56
C TYR A 88 4.42 12.95 -3.72
N VAL A 89 4.08 11.67 -3.91
CA VAL A 89 3.23 11.21 -5.01
C VAL A 89 1.84 11.86 -5.02
N PRO A 90 1.03 11.82 -3.95
CA PRO A 90 -0.29 12.46 -3.96
C PRO A 90 -0.20 13.98 -4.12
N VAL A 91 0.83 14.62 -3.54
CA VAL A 91 1.05 16.06 -3.74
C VAL A 91 1.34 16.37 -5.21
N ASP A 92 2.19 15.58 -5.88
CA ASP A 92 2.49 15.77 -7.32
C ASP A 92 1.24 15.57 -8.18
N VAL A 93 0.44 14.53 -7.89
CA VAL A 93 -0.82 14.27 -8.62
C VAL A 93 -1.81 15.42 -8.45
N VAL A 94 -2.06 15.87 -7.22
CA VAL A 94 -3.00 16.99 -6.96
C VAL A 94 -2.45 18.29 -7.55
N TRP A 95 -1.14 18.49 -7.48
CA TRP A 95 -0.50 19.66 -8.07
C TRP A 95 -0.71 19.71 -9.59
N ARG A 96 -0.52 18.58 -10.29
CA ARG A 96 -0.74 18.50 -11.74
C ARG A 96 -2.16 18.85 -12.17
N LEU A 97 -3.15 18.59 -11.32
CA LEU A 97 -4.56 18.92 -11.58
C LEU A 97 -4.89 20.41 -11.36
N ILE A 98 -4.11 21.10 -10.52
CA ILE A 98 -4.41 22.47 -10.07
C ILE A 98 -3.45 23.49 -10.69
N GLN A 99 -2.26 23.09 -11.11
CA GLN A 99 -1.20 23.98 -11.60
C GLN A 99 -1.67 24.93 -12.71
N ASP A 100 -2.50 24.45 -13.64
CA ASP A 100 -3.00 25.25 -14.77
C ASP A 100 -3.95 26.37 -14.34
N ARG A 101 -4.54 26.26 -13.15
CA ARG A 101 -5.44 27.26 -12.56
C ARG A 101 -4.72 28.25 -11.65
N VAL A 102 -3.44 28.07 -11.37
CA VAL A 102 -2.66 28.88 -10.43
C VAL A 102 -1.68 29.77 -11.18
N PRO A 103 -1.68 31.09 -10.95
CA PRO A 103 -0.71 31.99 -11.58
C PRO A 103 0.74 31.59 -11.22
N ALA A 104 1.65 31.66 -12.20
CA ALA A 104 3.03 31.21 -12.06
C ALA A 104 3.79 31.86 -10.88
N ARG A 105 3.45 33.12 -10.55
CA ARG A 105 4.04 33.85 -9.42
C ARG A 105 3.69 33.23 -8.05
N SER A 106 2.56 32.55 -7.96
CA SER A 106 2.05 31.95 -6.71
C SER A 106 2.34 30.45 -6.60
N HIS A 107 2.94 29.82 -7.62
CA HIS A 107 3.22 28.37 -7.63
C HIS A 107 3.88 27.89 -6.34
N ARG A 108 4.96 28.54 -5.90
CA ARG A 108 5.73 28.13 -4.71
C ARG A 108 4.89 28.18 -3.43
N TRP A 109 4.04 29.19 -3.28
CA TRP A 109 3.14 29.34 -2.14
C TRP A 109 1.98 28.34 -2.19
N SER A 110 1.42 28.10 -3.37
CA SER A 110 0.33 27.13 -3.56
C SER A 110 0.79 25.70 -3.31
N VAL A 111 2.00 25.31 -3.74
CA VAL A 111 2.59 23.99 -3.41
C VAL A 111 2.83 23.86 -1.90
N ALA A 112 3.37 24.91 -1.27
CA ALA A 112 3.60 24.90 0.18
C ALA A 112 2.28 24.78 0.96
N ALA A 113 1.24 25.51 0.53
CA ALA A 113 -0.10 25.42 1.11
C ALA A 113 -0.72 24.03 0.92
N LEU A 114 -0.58 23.43 -0.27
CA LEU A 114 -1.05 22.07 -0.55
C LEU A 114 -0.38 21.04 0.38
N ARG A 115 0.95 21.12 0.55
CA ARG A 115 1.69 20.24 1.44
C ARG A 115 1.28 20.42 2.91
N LEU A 116 1.14 21.67 3.34
CA LEU A 116 0.74 22.00 4.71
C LEU A 116 -0.68 21.48 4.99
N PHE A 117 -1.63 21.78 4.10
CA PHE A 117 -3.01 21.34 4.22
C PHE A 117 -3.12 19.81 4.23
N GLY A 118 -2.45 19.13 3.29
CA GLY A 118 -2.48 17.67 3.24
C GLY A 118 -1.84 17.03 4.49
N THR A 119 -0.78 17.62 5.05
CA THR A 119 -0.17 17.13 6.29
C THR A 119 -1.05 17.40 7.52
N LEU A 120 -1.70 18.56 7.59
CA LEU A 120 -2.67 18.85 8.66
C LEU A 120 -3.86 17.89 8.59
N PHE A 121 -4.31 17.55 7.37
CA PHE A 121 -5.38 16.59 7.16
C PHE A 121 -4.98 15.18 7.64
N THR A 122 -3.77 14.69 7.31
CA THR A 122 -3.30 13.38 7.78
C THR A 122 -3.13 13.34 9.30
N VAL A 123 -2.63 14.41 9.92
CA VAL A 123 -2.55 14.53 11.39
C VAL A 123 -3.94 14.56 12.02
N GLY A 124 -4.88 15.32 11.46
CA GLY A 124 -6.27 15.35 11.93
C GLY A 124 -6.93 13.98 11.87
N LEU A 125 -6.71 13.23 10.79
CA LEU A 125 -7.18 11.86 10.65
C LEU A 125 -6.55 10.92 11.69
N ALA A 126 -5.24 11.07 11.95
CA ALA A 126 -4.56 10.29 12.97
C ALA A 126 -5.07 10.57 14.39
N CYS A 127 -5.48 11.81 14.69
CA CYS A 127 -6.11 12.14 15.98
C CYS A 127 -7.55 11.62 16.10
N ALA A 128 -8.27 11.50 14.98
CA ALA A 128 -9.65 11.04 14.97
C ALA A 128 -9.80 9.52 15.04
N ILE A 129 -8.78 8.75 14.61
CA ILE A 129 -8.84 7.28 14.51
C ILE A 129 -8.18 6.64 15.73
N PRO A 130 -8.93 6.02 16.65
CA PRO A 130 -8.38 5.41 17.87
C PRO A 130 -7.63 4.09 17.62
N ARG A 131 -7.92 3.41 16.51
CA ARG A 131 -7.33 2.11 16.12
C ARG A 131 -6.79 2.18 14.68
N LEU A 132 -5.55 2.62 14.53
CA LEU A 132 -4.90 2.76 13.22
C LEU A 132 -4.82 1.45 12.43
N GLU A 133 -4.71 0.32 13.12
CA GLU A 133 -4.65 -1.01 12.50
C GLU A 133 -5.92 -1.33 11.68
N LEU A 134 -7.11 -1.23 12.29
CA LEU A 134 -8.39 -1.48 11.63
C LEU A 134 -8.59 -0.54 10.43
N PHE A 135 -8.11 0.70 10.54
CA PHE A 135 -8.14 1.64 9.43
C PHE A 135 -7.20 1.23 8.28
N MET A 136 -5.99 0.78 8.58
CA MET A 136 -5.05 0.28 7.58
C MET A 136 -5.57 -0.98 6.89
N GLU A 137 -6.24 -1.88 7.61
CA GLU A 137 -6.93 -3.05 7.05
C GLU A 137 -8.05 -2.63 6.10
N LEU A 138 -8.90 -1.69 6.51
CA LEU A 138 -10.00 -1.16 5.69
C LEU A 138 -9.48 -0.54 4.39
N VAL A 139 -8.52 0.38 4.50
CA VAL A 139 -7.91 1.05 3.34
C VAL A 139 -7.21 0.02 2.45
N GLY A 140 -6.49 -0.94 3.04
CA GLY A 140 -5.85 -2.03 2.31
C GLY A 140 -6.84 -2.89 1.53
N ALA A 141 -7.94 -3.32 2.17
CA ALA A 141 -8.99 -4.12 1.55
C ALA A 141 -9.64 -3.39 0.36
N VAL A 142 -9.92 -2.09 0.51
CA VAL A 142 -10.50 -1.26 -0.56
C VAL A 142 -9.50 -1.05 -1.70
N CYS A 143 -8.34 -0.51 -1.39
CA CYS A 143 -7.35 -0.14 -2.40
C CYS A 143 -6.81 -1.39 -3.13
N LEU A 144 -6.47 -2.48 -2.42
CA LEU A 144 -5.87 -3.67 -3.03
C LEU A 144 -6.87 -4.35 -3.97
N SER A 145 -8.11 -4.48 -3.52
CA SER A 145 -9.15 -5.11 -4.32
C SER A 145 -9.44 -4.32 -5.59
N ILE A 146 -9.56 -2.99 -5.49
CA ILE A 146 -9.87 -2.13 -6.64
C ILE A 146 -8.65 -1.97 -7.54
N MET A 147 -7.55 -1.40 -7.03
CA MET A 147 -6.40 -1.02 -7.85
C MET A 147 -5.40 -2.15 -8.07
N GLY A 148 -5.24 -3.05 -7.09
CA GLY A 148 -4.26 -4.12 -7.17
C GLY A 148 -4.74 -5.35 -7.97
N LEU A 149 -6.03 -5.67 -7.90
CA LEU A 149 -6.59 -6.87 -8.53
C LEU A 149 -7.59 -6.54 -9.64
N SER A 150 -8.61 -5.73 -9.35
CA SER A 150 -9.72 -5.52 -10.30
C SER A 150 -9.28 -4.70 -11.52
N LEU A 151 -8.59 -3.58 -11.33
CA LEU A 151 -8.11 -2.74 -12.44
C LEU A 151 -7.22 -3.49 -13.44
N PRO A 152 -6.14 -4.19 -13.05
CA PRO A 152 -5.31 -4.90 -14.02
C PRO A 152 -6.08 -6.02 -14.73
N ALA A 153 -6.97 -6.74 -14.04
CA ALA A 153 -7.80 -7.78 -14.66
C ALA A 153 -8.79 -7.20 -15.69
N ILE A 154 -9.42 -6.07 -15.39
CA ILE A 154 -10.32 -5.38 -16.31
C ILE A 154 -9.54 -4.83 -17.51
N VAL A 155 -8.41 -4.16 -17.27
CA VAL A 155 -7.57 -3.58 -18.34
C VAL A 155 -7.05 -4.67 -19.27
N GLU A 156 -6.57 -5.80 -18.74
CA GLU A 156 -6.12 -6.93 -19.58
C GLU A 156 -7.28 -7.48 -20.43
N THR A 157 -8.48 -7.58 -19.85
CA THR A 157 -9.67 -8.09 -20.55
C THR A 157 -10.10 -7.16 -21.69
N VAL A 158 -10.14 -5.85 -21.43
CA VAL A 158 -10.49 -4.83 -22.43
C VAL A 158 -9.42 -4.75 -23.52
N TRP A 159 -8.14 -4.78 -23.15
CA TRP A 159 -7.03 -4.68 -24.10
C TRP A 159 -6.96 -5.85 -25.09
N ARG A 160 -7.29 -7.06 -24.62
CA ARG A 160 -7.31 -8.28 -25.42
C ARG A 160 -8.66 -8.54 -26.11
N TRP A 161 -9.67 -7.70 -25.84
CA TRP A 161 -10.99 -7.81 -26.45
C TRP A 161 -10.89 -7.65 -27.98
N GLY A 162 -11.22 -8.71 -28.73
CA GLY A 162 -11.16 -8.71 -30.20
C GLY A 162 -9.77 -8.94 -30.81
N LYS A 163 -8.73 -9.22 -30.02
CA LYS A 163 -7.42 -9.68 -30.52
C LYS A 163 -7.26 -11.18 -30.27
N ASP A 164 -6.80 -11.53 -29.07
CA ASP A 164 -6.54 -12.90 -28.64
C ASP A 164 -6.87 -13.06 -27.15
N LEU A 165 -7.99 -13.71 -26.84
CA LEU A 165 -8.38 -14.08 -25.48
C LEU A 165 -7.78 -15.43 -25.03
N GLY A 166 -6.87 -15.98 -25.85
CA GLY A 166 -6.28 -17.31 -25.66
C GLY A 166 -7.21 -18.45 -26.10
N PRO A 167 -6.69 -19.69 -26.16
CA PRO A 167 -7.53 -20.85 -26.44
C PRO A 167 -8.65 -20.96 -25.41
N PHE A 168 -9.87 -21.21 -25.88
CA PHE A 168 -11.07 -21.40 -25.04
C PHE A 168 -11.41 -20.23 -24.11
N TYR A 169 -11.02 -18.99 -24.44
CA TYR A 169 -11.24 -17.81 -23.59
C TYR A 169 -10.66 -17.93 -22.17
N TRP A 170 -9.57 -18.68 -22.00
CA TRP A 170 -8.94 -18.89 -20.68
C TRP A 170 -8.61 -17.58 -19.96
N ILE A 171 -8.17 -16.54 -20.68
CA ILE A 171 -7.82 -15.24 -20.10
C ILE A 171 -9.06 -14.56 -19.50
N LEU A 172 -10.22 -14.71 -20.14
CA LEU A 172 -11.49 -14.17 -19.64
C LEU A 172 -11.89 -14.86 -18.32
N TRP A 173 -11.86 -16.20 -18.29
CA TRP A 173 -12.19 -16.96 -17.09
C TRP A 173 -11.24 -16.65 -15.92
N LYS A 174 -9.93 -16.58 -16.18
CA LYS A 174 -8.91 -16.17 -15.21
C LYS A 174 -9.23 -14.78 -14.63
N ASN A 175 -9.49 -13.79 -15.49
CA ASN A 175 -9.75 -12.42 -15.06
C ASN A 175 -11.10 -12.28 -14.33
N CYS A 176 -12.14 -12.99 -14.77
CA CYS A 176 -13.40 -13.07 -14.04
C CYS A 176 -13.21 -13.66 -12.63
N LEU A 177 -12.39 -14.71 -12.49
CA LEU A 177 -12.08 -15.30 -11.19
C LEU A 177 -11.32 -14.31 -10.30
N ILE A 178 -10.33 -13.59 -10.85
CA ILE A 178 -9.58 -12.56 -10.10
C ILE A 178 -10.51 -11.44 -9.61
N VAL A 179 -11.42 -10.95 -10.45
CA VAL A 179 -12.40 -9.92 -10.08
C VAL A 179 -13.41 -10.44 -9.05
N PHE A 180 -13.83 -11.69 -9.18
CA PHE A 180 -14.70 -12.30 -8.18
C PHE A 180 -13.99 -12.41 -6.82
N PHE A 181 -12.75 -12.91 -6.81
CA PHE A 181 -11.94 -13.00 -5.60
C PHE A 181 -11.68 -11.64 -4.96
N SER A 182 -11.39 -10.60 -5.78
CA SER A 182 -11.20 -9.24 -5.27
C SER A 182 -12.47 -8.68 -4.64
N LEU A 183 -13.66 -8.96 -5.21
CA LEU A 183 -14.93 -8.55 -4.63
C LEU A 183 -15.19 -9.24 -3.29
N VAL A 184 -14.92 -10.53 -3.19
CA VAL A 184 -15.04 -11.27 -1.93
C VAL A 184 -14.10 -10.71 -0.87
N ALA A 185 -12.83 -10.47 -1.22
CA ALA A 185 -11.84 -9.88 -0.32
C ALA A 185 -12.22 -8.46 0.12
N LEU A 186 -12.79 -7.66 -0.78
CA LEU A 186 -13.31 -6.33 -0.49
C LEU A 186 -14.44 -6.39 0.54
N VAL A 187 -15.46 -7.21 0.27
CA VAL A 187 -16.65 -7.31 1.14
C VAL A 187 -16.27 -7.87 2.50
N SER A 188 -15.47 -8.94 2.55
CA SER A 188 -15.03 -9.53 3.82
C SER A 188 -14.16 -8.56 4.63
N GLY A 189 -13.19 -7.89 4.00
CA GLY A 189 -12.32 -6.93 4.67
C GLY A 189 -13.10 -5.72 5.21
N VAL A 190 -13.95 -5.11 4.38
CA VAL A 190 -14.75 -3.94 4.80
C VAL A 190 -15.73 -4.30 5.92
N THR A 191 -16.44 -5.43 5.79
CA THR A 191 -17.40 -5.86 6.83
C THR A 191 -16.70 -6.17 8.15
N PHE A 192 -15.56 -6.85 8.12
CA PHE A 192 -14.76 -7.14 9.30
C PHE A 192 -14.26 -5.85 9.97
N SER A 193 -13.61 -4.96 9.22
CA SER A 193 -13.05 -3.74 9.79
C SER A 193 -14.14 -2.80 10.34
N ILE A 194 -15.26 -2.63 9.64
CA ILE A 194 -16.37 -1.78 10.11
C ILE A 194 -17.01 -2.38 11.36
N LYS A 195 -17.29 -3.68 11.38
CA LYS A 195 -17.88 -4.33 12.54
C LYS A 195 -16.97 -4.22 13.75
N SER A 196 -15.69 -4.52 13.59
CA SER A 196 -14.68 -4.39 14.65
C SER A 196 -14.53 -2.94 15.14
N MET A 197 -14.67 -1.95 14.25
CA MET A 197 -14.65 -0.54 14.66
C MET A 197 -15.90 -0.15 15.47
N ILE A 198 -17.08 -0.64 15.11
CA ILE A 198 -18.34 -0.36 15.82
C ILE A 198 -18.37 -1.05 17.19
N ASP A 199 -17.98 -2.33 17.25
CA ASP A 199 -17.99 -3.12 18.48
C ASP A 199 -16.98 -2.59 19.53
N THR A 200 -16.02 -1.76 19.10
CA THR A 200 -14.97 -1.18 19.95
C THR A 200 -15.26 0.27 20.37
N LEU A 201 -16.38 0.86 19.92
CA LEU A 201 -16.78 2.25 20.18
C LEU A 201 -17.68 2.35 21.42
#